data_AF-A0A7S2TQ77-F1
#
_entry.id   AF-A0A7S2TQ77-F1
#
_cell.length_a   1.000
_cell.length_b   1.000
_cell.length_c   1.000
_cell.angle_alpha   90.00
_cell.angle_beta   90.00
_cell.angle_gamma   90.00
#
_symmetry.space_group_name_H-M   'P 1'
#
loop_
_entity.id
_entity.type
_entity.pdbx_description
1 polymer ?
#
loop_
_entity_poly.entity_id
_entity_poly.type
_entity_poly.pdbx_seq_one_letter_code
_entity_poly.pdbx_strand_id
1 'polypeptide(L)'
;VRYQQLGTLGRTDSLSNRHIMALGFLFLLLVSHVSSLSKPLSSWTPRDLPNPVNNPEACGMAHASRVCNPNGALSKSAAKRVQTLIELIETNVTHTCNGKTVGYQVAVVVVSRMHPKYQQHYDKVDRA
;
A
#
# COMPACT_ATOMS: atom_id res chain seq x y z
N VAL A 1 49.59 54.52 30.29
CA VAL A 1 49.38 53.44 29.30
C VAL A 1 47.87 53.21 29.16
N ARG A 2 47.35 53.37 27.93
CA ARG A 2 46.04 52.94 27.39
C ARG A 2 45.88 51.40 27.52
N TYR A 3 44.73 50.69 27.51
CA TYR A 3 43.44 50.83 26.81
C TYR A 3 42.42 49.76 27.35
N GLN A 4 41.12 50.03 27.16
CA GLN A 4 39.99 49.13 26.79
C GLN A 4 39.52 48.01 27.77
N GLN A 5 38.29 48.03 28.31
CA GLN A 5 36.92 47.87 27.73
C GLN A 5 36.40 46.42 27.86
N LEU A 6 35.27 46.24 28.55
CA LEU A 6 34.24 45.25 28.19
C LEU A 6 32.92 45.64 28.87
N GLY A 7 31.97 46.10 28.06
CA GLY A 7 30.60 46.39 28.48
C GLY A 7 29.69 45.19 28.30
N THR A 8 28.64 45.12 29.10
CA THR A 8 27.39 44.42 28.77
C THR A 8 26.22 45.26 29.26
N LEU A 9 25.49 45.81 28.29
CA LEU A 9 24.26 46.58 28.39
C LEU A 9 23.15 45.72 27.77
N GLY A 10 21.94 45.74 28.35
CA GLY A 10 20.75 45.12 27.78
C GLY A 10 19.89 44.48 28.87
N ARG A 11 19.11 45.25 29.64
CA ARG A 11 17.78 45.78 29.29
C ARG A 11 16.84 44.65 28.86
N THR A 12 16.07 44.16 29.83
CA THR A 12 14.92 43.27 29.60
C THR A 12 13.81 44.09 28.96
N ASP A 13 13.75 44.09 27.63
CA ASP A 13 12.62 44.68 26.93
C ASP A 13 11.42 43.73 26.99
N SER A 14 10.38 44.23 27.64
CA SER A 14 9.03 43.69 27.73
C SER A 14 8.51 43.31 26.34
N LEU A 15 8.56 42.02 25.98
CA LEU A 15 7.92 41.50 24.77
C LEU A 15 6.40 41.68 24.89
N SER A 16 5.87 42.52 24.01
CA SER A 16 4.45 42.82 23.84
C SER A 16 3.61 41.53 23.66
N ASN A 17 2.58 41.38 24.50
CA ASN A 17 1.60 40.27 24.54
C ASN A 17 0.91 39.96 23.19
N ARG A 18 1.05 40.83 22.18
CA ARG A 18 0.46 40.64 20.85
C ARG A 18 1.20 39.59 20.00
N HIS A 19 2.50 39.37 20.25
CA HIS A 19 3.29 38.40 19.47
C HIS A 19 3.18 36.96 20.00
N ILE A 20 3.00 36.78 21.32
CA ILE A 20 2.87 35.47 21.96
C ILE A 20 1.56 34.79 21.51
N MET A 21 0.47 35.56 21.39
CA MET A 21 -0.81 35.06 20.89
C MET A 21 -0.74 34.61 19.42
N ALA A 22 -0.03 35.36 18.56
CA ALA A 22 0.06 35.05 17.13
C ALA A 22 0.85 33.76 16.85
N LEU A 23 1.92 33.50 17.62
CA LEU A 23 2.71 32.27 17.51
C LEU A 23 1.97 31.03 18.07
N GLY A 24 1.20 31.20 19.15
CA GLY A 24 0.33 30.13 19.68
C GLY A 24 -0.78 29.73 18.70
N PHE A 25 -1.36 30.69 17.99
CA PHE A 25 -2.39 30.44 16.98
C PHE A 25 -1.84 29.72 15.73
N LEU A 26 -0.61 30.04 15.32
CA LEU A 26 0.09 29.36 14.22
C LEU A 26 0.44 27.90 14.57
N PHE A 27 0.79 27.64 15.83
CA PHE A 27 1.06 26.28 16.32
C PHE A 27 -0.22 25.43 16.39
N LEU A 28 -1.36 26.02 16.77
CA LEU A 28 -2.65 25.33 16.80
C LEU A 28 -3.21 25.00 15.41
N LEU A 29 -2.87 25.77 14.36
CA LEU A 29 -3.25 25.47 12.97
C LEU A 29 -2.41 24.36 12.33
N LEU A 30 -1.21 24.07 12.86
CA LEU A 30 -0.38 22.96 12.38
C LEU A 30 -0.78 21.60 12.96
N VAL A 31 -1.44 21.55 14.13
CA VAL A 31 -1.80 20.28 14.80
C VAL A 31 -3.11 19.69 14.25
N SER A 32 -3.93 20.46 13.53
CA SER A 32 -5.25 20.02 13.05
C SER A 32 -5.26 19.22 11.73
N HIS A 33 -4.11 18.94 11.11
CA HIS A 33 -4.04 18.19 9.85
C HIS A 33 -3.69 16.69 9.99
N VAL A 34 -3.52 16.17 11.22
CA VAL A 34 -3.23 14.74 11.43
C VAL A 34 -4.49 13.92 11.69
N SER A 35 -5.58 14.23 10.99
CA SER A 35 -6.68 13.27 10.84
C SER A 35 -6.24 12.24 9.83
N SER A 36 -5.44 11.26 10.28
CA SER A 36 -5.18 10.04 9.52
C SER A 36 -6.53 9.37 9.26
N LEU A 37 -7.08 9.64 8.07
CA LEU A 37 -8.22 8.95 7.50
C LEU A 37 -7.79 7.49 7.32
N SER A 38 -7.90 6.72 8.39
CA SER A 38 -7.75 5.27 8.38
C SER A 38 -8.90 4.77 7.54
N LYS A 39 -8.71 4.73 6.21
CA LYS A 39 -9.65 4.07 5.32
C LYS A 39 -9.85 2.68 5.93
N PRO A 40 -11.10 2.27 6.22
CA PRO A 40 -11.34 0.91 6.66
C PRO A 40 -10.64 0.01 5.67
N LEU A 41 -9.78 -0.90 6.17
CA LEU A 41 -9.09 -1.89 5.36
C LEU A 41 -10.14 -2.51 4.44
N SER A 42 -10.14 -2.12 3.17
CA SER A 42 -11.16 -2.55 2.22
C SER A 42 -11.12 -4.06 2.19
N SER A 43 -12.20 -4.69 2.66
CA SER A 43 -12.28 -6.12 2.72
C SER A 43 -12.74 -6.63 1.37
N TRP A 44 -11.85 -7.27 0.62
CA TRP A 44 -12.16 -7.71 -0.73
C TRP A 44 -13.15 -8.86 -0.73
N THR A 45 -14.15 -8.80 -1.61
CA THR A 45 -14.90 -9.98 -2.01
C THR A 45 -14.48 -10.42 -3.41
N PRO A 46 -14.74 -11.68 -3.82
CA PRO A 46 -14.45 -12.13 -5.17
C PRO A 46 -15.08 -11.26 -6.27
N ARG A 47 -16.21 -10.60 -5.97
CA ARG A 47 -16.91 -9.71 -6.93
C ARG A 47 -16.27 -8.34 -7.05
N ASP A 48 -15.53 -7.90 -6.02
CA ASP A 48 -14.89 -6.58 -6.02
C ASP A 48 -13.50 -6.63 -6.65
N LEU A 49 -12.91 -7.83 -6.76
CA LEU A 49 -11.60 -8.01 -7.37
C LEU A 49 -11.65 -7.62 -8.85
N PRO A 50 -10.80 -6.69 -9.31
CA PRO A 50 -10.73 -6.34 -10.71
C PRO A 50 -10.24 -7.54 -11.53
N ASN A 51 -10.69 -7.61 -12.78
CA ASN A 51 -10.22 -8.64 -13.71
C ASN A 51 -8.90 -8.16 -14.35
N PRO A 52 -7.75 -8.83 -14.13
CA PRO A 52 -6.45 -8.35 -14.62
C PRO A 52 -6.29 -8.43 -16.14
N VAL A 53 -7.18 -9.13 -16.85
CA VAL A 53 -7.20 -9.16 -18.32
C VAL A 53 -7.94 -7.94 -18.87
N ASN A 54 -9.09 -7.60 -18.28
CA ASN A 54 -9.97 -6.56 -18.79
C ASN A 54 -9.72 -5.18 -18.17
N ASN A 55 -9.13 -5.14 -16.97
CA ASN A 55 -8.83 -3.93 -16.23
C ASN A 55 -7.48 -4.06 -15.49
N PRO A 56 -6.37 -4.09 -16.22
CA PRO A 56 -5.04 -4.31 -15.64
C PRO A 56 -4.64 -3.21 -14.68
N GLU A 57 -4.98 -1.96 -14.98
CA GLU A 57 -4.62 -0.80 -14.15
C GLU A 57 -5.26 -0.87 -12.76
N ALA A 58 -6.55 -1.22 -12.67
CA ALA A 58 -7.22 -1.42 -11.38
C ALA A 58 -6.62 -2.60 -10.58
N CYS A 59 -6.03 -3.57 -11.27
CA CYS A 59 -5.26 -4.67 -10.67
C CYS A 59 -3.81 -4.27 -10.33
N GLY A 60 -3.39 -3.02 -10.50
CA GLY A 60 -2.01 -2.60 -10.26
C GLY A 60 -1.00 -3.12 -11.30
N MET A 61 -1.48 -3.51 -12.48
CA MET A 61 -0.68 -4.04 -13.59
C MET A 61 -0.62 -3.05 -14.75
N ALA A 62 0.49 -3.03 -15.47
CA ALA A 62 0.68 -2.14 -16.63
C ALA A 62 -0.04 -2.63 -17.89
N HIS A 63 -0.27 -3.93 -18.01
CA HIS A 63 -0.88 -4.59 -19.17
C HIS A 63 -1.73 -5.77 -18.70
N ALA A 64 -2.56 -6.30 -19.60
CA ALA A 64 -3.34 -7.51 -19.37
C ALA A 64 -2.46 -8.64 -18.82
N SER A 65 -2.92 -9.29 -17.75
CA SER A 65 -2.12 -10.23 -16.96
C SER A 65 -2.99 -11.31 -16.30
N ARG A 66 -2.35 -12.37 -15.79
CA ARG A 66 -2.94 -13.37 -14.87
C ARG A 66 -2.69 -13.04 -13.40
N VAL A 67 -2.02 -11.92 -13.12
CA VAL A 67 -1.73 -11.44 -11.76
C VAL A 67 -2.59 -10.22 -11.48
N CYS A 68 -3.26 -10.19 -10.32
CA CYS A 68 -3.94 -9.01 -9.81
C CYS A 68 -3.36 -8.63 -8.44
N ASN A 69 -2.82 -7.43 -8.34
CA ASN A 69 -2.15 -6.89 -7.15
C ASN A 69 -2.66 -5.46 -6.86
N PRO A 70 -3.97 -5.27 -6.64
CA PRO A 70 -4.59 -3.95 -6.57
C PRO A 70 -4.10 -3.12 -5.37
N ASN A 71 -3.62 -3.78 -4.31
CA ASN A 71 -3.08 -3.10 -3.14
C ASN A 71 -1.57 -2.79 -3.25
N GLY A 72 -0.91 -3.23 -4.33
CA GLY A 72 0.55 -3.07 -4.46
C GLY A 72 1.35 -3.87 -3.43
N ALA A 73 0.79 -4.95 -2.89
CA ALA A 73 1.45 -5.82 -1.92
C ALA A 73 2.72 -6.47 -2.51
N LEU A 74 2.68 -6.80 -3.80
CA LEU A 74 3.87 -7.14 -4.56
C LEU A 74 4.50 -5.89 -5.19
N SER A 75 5.83 -5.81 -5.21
CA SER A 75 6.51 -4.83 -6.07
C SER A 75 6.25 -5.14 -7.54
N LYS A 76 6.39 -4.14 -8.41
CA LYS A 76 6.20 -4.31 -9.87
C LYS A 76 7.11 -5.42 -10.45
N SER A 77 8.35 -5.51 -9.97
CA SER A 77 9.30 -6.56 -10.39
C SER A 77 8.90 -7.94 -9.90
N ALA A 78 8.40 -8.06 -8.66
CA ALA A 78 7.89 -9.31 -8.13
C ALA A 78 6.64 -9.77 -8.89
N ALA A 79 5.68 -8.86 -9.14
CA ALA A 79 4.47 -9.17 -9.92
C ALA A 79 4.83 -9.63 -11.36
N LYS A 80 5.79 -8.96 -12.01
CA LYS A 80 6.29 -9.39 -13.33
C LYS A 80 6.91 -10.79 -13.28
N ARG A 81 7.70 -11.09 -12.25
CA ARG A 81 8.30 -12.43 -12.08
C ARG A 81 7.23 -13.51 -11.91
N VAL A 82 6.18 -13.25 -11.14
CA VAL A 82 5.04 -14.18 -10.98
C VAL A 82 4.34 -14.38 -12.32
N GLN A 83 4.08 -13.31 -13.09
CA GLN A 83 3.48 -13.42 -14.42
C GLN A 83 4.32 -14.31 -15.36
N THR A 84 5.64 -14.11 -15.40
CA THR A 84 6.54 -14.95 -16.21
C THR A 84 6.50 -16.42 -15.79
N LEU A 85 6.43 -16.72 -14.48
CA LEU A 85 6.30 -18.09 -14.00
C LEU A 85 4.97 -18.73 -14.42
N ILE A 86 3.88 -17.97 -14.37
CA ILE A 86 2.57 -18.43 -14.85
C ILE A 86 2.64 -18.77 -16.35
N GLU A 87 3.22 -17.89 -17.16
CA GLU A 87 3.39 -18.13 -18.61
C GLU A 87 4.22 -19.39 -18.89
N LEU A 88 5.29 -19.62 -18.12
CA LEU A 88 6.10 -20.84 -18.22
C LEU A 88 5.29 -22.08 -17.87
N ILE A 89 4.42 -22.03 -16.85
CA ILE A 89 3.55 -23.15 -16.49
C ILE A 89 2.55 -23.44 -17.61
N GLU A 90 1.85 -22.41 -18.10
CA GLU A 90 0.83 -22.58 -19.15
C GLU A 90 1.41 -23.13 -20.46
N THR A 91 2.69 -22.84 -20.75
CA THR A 91 3.35 -23.25 -21.99
C THR A 91 4.10 -24.58 -21.90
N ASN A 92 4.72 -24.90 -20.75
CA ASN A 92 5.60 -26.06 -20.62
C ASN A 92 5.04 -27.19 -19.77
N VAL A 93 4.03 -26.92 -18.94
CA VAL A 93 3.47 -27.92 -18.04
C VAL A 93 2.19 -28.46 -18.65
N THR A 94 2.23 -29.75 -18.99
CA THR A 94 1.08 -30.47 -19.53
C THR A 94 0.89 -31.79 -18.82
N HIS A 95 -0.32 -32.33 -18.91
CA HIS A 95 -0.66 -33.65 -18.39
C HIS A 95 -1.50 -34.41 -19.42
N THR A 96 -1.37 -35.73 -19.48
CA THR A 96 -2.20 -36.56 -20.35
C THR A 96 -3.41 -37.06 -19.58
N CYS A 97 -4.60 -36.63 -20.00
CA CYS A 97 -5.89 -37.05 -19.45
C CYS A 97 -6.67 -37.77 -20.55
N ASN A 98 -6.97 -39.06 -20.38
CA ASN A 98 -7.72 -39.87 -21.35
C ASN A 98 -7.16 -39.78 -22.79
N GLY A 99 -5.83 -39.86 -22.92
CA GLY A 99 -5.14 -39.77 -24.21
C GLY A 99 -5.07 -38.36 -24.81
N LYS A 100 -5.57 -37.32 -24.12
CA LYS A 100 -5.47 -35.92 -24.54
C LYS A 100 -4.45 -35.19 -23.68
N THR A 101 -3.56 -34.43 -24.31
CA THR A 101 -2.67 -33.51 -23.61
C THR A 101 -3.45 -32.26 -23.22
N VAL A 102 -3.49 -31.96 -21.93
CA VAL A 102 -4.11 -30.75 -21.37
C VAL A 102 -3.05 -29.91 -20.67
N GLY A 103 -3.15 -28.59 -20.82
CA GLY A 103 -2.32 -27.63 -20.08
C GLY A 103 -2.97 -27.20 -18.77
N TYR A 104 -2.22 -26.45 -17.98
CA TYR A 104 -2.73 -25.81 -16.76
C TYR A 104 -3.07 -24.35 -17.04
N GLN A 105 -4.01 -23.80 -16.26
CA GLN A 105 -4.29 -22.36 -16.23
C GLN A 105 -4.12 -21.87 -14.80
N VAL A 106 -3.34 -20.81 -14.63
CA VAL A 106 -3.01 -20.29 -13.30
C VAL A 106 -3.25 -18.79 -13.28
N ALA A 107 -3.88 -18.31 -12.21
CA ALA A 107 -4.03 -16.89 -11.94
C ALA A 107 -3.75 -16.63 -10.46
N VAL A 108 -3.21 -15.46 -10.16
CA VAL A 108 -2.80 -15.08 -8.81
C VAL A 108 -3.42 -13.74 -8.45
N VAL A 109 -4.05 -13.68 -7.29
CA VAL A 109 -4.56 -12.44 -6.69
C VAL A 109 -3.85 -12.23 -5.35
N VAL A 110 -3.33 -11.03 -5.13
CA VAL A 110 -2.74 -10.65 -3.84
C VAL A 110 -3.43 -9.40 -3.31
N VAL A 111 -4.06 -9.53 -2.15
CA VAL A 111 -4.81 -8.47 -1.48
C VAL A 111 -4.53 -8.44 0.01
N SER A 112 -4.67 -7.27 0.63
CA SER A 112 -4.38 -7.10 2.06
C SER A 112 -5.30 -7.89 2.98
N ARG A 113 -6.60 -7.99 2.65
CA ARG A 113 -7.60 -8.68 3.48
C ARG A 113 -8.84 -9.07 2.67
N MET A 114 -9.25 -10.32 2.78
CA MET A 114 -10.54 -10.79 2.28
C MET A 114 -11.67 -10.50 3.27
N HIS A 115 -12.89 -10.35 2.78
CA HIS A 115 -14.07 -10.24 3.63
C HIS A 115 -14.21 -11.50 4.51
N PRO A 116 -14.47 -11.37 5.83
CA PRO A 116 -14.41 -12.50 6.79
C PRO A 116 -15.23 -13.73 6.39
N LYS A 117 -16.40 -13.54 5.77
CA LYS A 117 -17.24 -14.62 5.24
C LYS A 117 -16.53 -15.56 4.25
N TYR A 118 -15.48 -15.09 3.57
CA TYR A 118 -14.65 -15.90 2.66
C TYR A 118 -13.38 -16.43 3.32
N GLN A 119 -13.03 -15.93 4.51
CA GLN A 119 -11.87 -16.38 5.28
C GLN A 119 -12.17 -17.67 6.05
N GLN A 120 -13.38 -17.77 6.60
CA GLN A 120 -13.82 -18.91 7.42
C GLN A 120 -13.88 -20.27 6.68
N HIS A 121 -13.88 -20.27 5.34
CA HIS A 121 -13.81 -21.50 4.57
C HIS A 121 -12.38 -22.09 4.53
N TYR A 122 -11.35 -21.25 4.69
CA TYR A 122 -9.95 -21.66 4.61
C TYR A 122 -9.43 -22.25 5.93
N ASP A 123 -9.83 -21.67 7.09
CA ASP A 123 -9.35 -22.10 8.41
C ASP A 123 -9.75 -23.55 8.79
N LYS A 124 -10.68 -24.16 8.06
CA LYS A 124 -11.05 -25.58 8.23
C LYS A 124 -10.18 -26.54 7.42
N VAL A 125 -9.53 -26.08 6.36
CA VAL A 125 -8.68 -26.91 5.49
C VAL A 125 -7.30 -27.11 6.11
N ASP A 126 -6.75 -26.10 6.79
CA ASP A 126 -5.42 -26.16 7.41
C ASP A 126 -5.41 -26.87 8.79
N ARG A 127 -6.55 -27.37 9.27
CA ARG A 127 -6.65 -28.16 10.52
C ARG A 127 -7.06 -29.63 10.30
N ALA A 128 -7.11 -30.08 9.06
CA ALA A 128 -7.34 -31.49 8.70
C ALA A 128 -6.01 -32.17 8.36
#